data_AF-A0A507EEJ3-F1
#
_entry.id   AF-A0A507EEJ3-F1
#
_cell.length_a   1.000
_cell.length_b   1.000
_cell.length_c   1.000
_cell.angle_alpha   90.00
_cell.angle_beta   90.00
_cell.angle_gamma   90.00
#
_symmetry.space_group_name_H-M   'P 1'
#
loop_
_entity.id
_entity.type
_entity.pdbx_description
1 polymer ?
#
loop_
_entity_poly.entity_id
_entity_poly.type
_entity_poly.pdbx_seq_one_letter_code
_entity_poly.pdbx_strand_id
1 'polypeptide(L)'
;MAGHHSLTNVPSAVYPLFAVMGFAIGGLGYVVYHKTSGPDCIWSRKSNPTPWNTVQQHQTSKIYDHSGKFEKWSRFSADNTAPAASH
;
A
#
# COMPACT_ATOMS: atom_id res chain seq x y z
N MET A 1 -21.35 26.94 -26.81
CA MET A 1 -20.71 25.98 -27.72
C MET A 1 -19.41 25.54 -27.05
N ALA A 2 -19.45 24.43 -26.30
CA ALA A 2 -18.30 23.97 -25.53
C ALA A 2 -17.22 23.43 -26.48
N GLY A 3 -16.06 24.08 -26.49
CA GLY A 3 -14.92 23.65 -27.31
C GLY A 3 -14.46 22.26 -26.88
N HIS A 4 -14.38 21.33 -27.83
CA HIS A 4 -13.80 20.02 -27.62
C HIS A 4 -12.27 20.18 -27.63
N HIS A 5 -11.66 20.38 -26.47
CA HIS A 5 -10.21 20.57 -26.35
C HIS A 5 -9.49 19.21 -26.53
N SER A 6 -8.95 18.95 -27.72
CA SER A 6 -8.14 17.74 -27.98
C SER A 6 -6.82 17.79 -27.22
N LEU A 7 -6.62 16.83 -26.31
CA LEU A 7 -5.41 16.63 -25.50
C LEU A 7 -4.13 16.36 -26.31
N THR A 8 -4.27 16.17 -27.62
CA THR A 8 -3.20 15.81 -28.56
C THR A 8 -2.48 17.00 -29.19
N ASN A 9 -3.00 18.23 -29.07
CA ASN A 9 -2.36 19.44 -29.57
C ASN A 9 -2.00 20.38 -28.41
N VAL A 10 -1.08 19.91 -27.55
CA VAL A 10 -0.54 20.69 -26.43
C VAL A 10 0.95 20.95 -26.63
N PRO A 11 1.47 22.12 -26.21
CA PRO A 11 2.91 22.38 -26.25
C PRO A 11 3.69 21.30 -25.52
N SER A 12 4.87 20.94 -26.03
CA SER A 12 5.72 19.89 -25.44
C SER A 12 6.13 20.17 -23.98
N ALA A 13 6.04 21.43 -23.55
CA ALA A 13 6.25 21.87 -22.17
C ALA A 13 5.17 21.36 -21.18
N VAL A 14 4.03 20.84 -21.64
CA VAL A 14 2.94 20.37 -20.76
C VAL A 14 3.09 18.89 -20.37
N TYR A 15 3.80 18.08 -21.17
CA TYR A 15 4.09 16.68 -20.84
C TYR A 15 4.71 16.46 -19.44
N PRO A 16 5.72 17.25 -18.98
CA PRO A 16 6.28 17.07 -17.64
C PRO A 16 5.27 17.37 -16.52
N LEU A 17 4.31 18.27 -16.74
CA LEU A 17 3.28 18.57 -15.74
C LEU A 17 2.36 17.36 -15.50
N PHE A 18 1.94 16.69 -16.58
CA PHE A 18 1.15 15.47 -16.48
C PHE A 18 1.93 14.33 -15.83
N ALA A 19 3.23 14.23 -16.09
CA ALA A 19 4.09 13.25 -15.43
C ALA A 19 4.14 13.46 -13.92
N VAL A 20 4.35 14.70 -13.46
CA VAL A 20 4.38 15.02 -12.02
C VAL A 20 3.02 14.81 -11.36
N MET A 21 1.94 15.23 -12.01
CA MET A 21 0.58 15.03 -11.48
C MET A 21 0.21 13.54 -11.40
N GLY A 22 0.52 12.77 -12.46
CA GLY A 22 0.33 11.33 -12.48
C GLY A 22 1.14 10.62 -11.39
N PHE A 23 2.38 11.05 -11.18
CA PHE A 23 3.22 10.54 -10.10
C PHE A 23 2.69 10.92 -8.71
N ALA A 24 2.17 12.13 -8.51
CA ALA A 24 1.62 12.55 -7.23
C ALA A 24 0.39 11.73 -6.83
N ILE A 25 -0.57 11.57 -7.76
CA ILE A 25 -1.79 10.81 -7.50
C ILE A 25 -1.48 9.31 -7.39
N GLY A 26 -0.64 8.79 -8.28
CA GLY A 26 -0.21 7.39 -8.24
C GLY A 26 0.59 7.05 -6.97
N GLY A 27 1.51 7.92 -6.57
CA GLY A 27 2.30 7.78 -5.35
C GLY A 27 1.45 7.85 -4.08
N LEU A 28 0.51 8.80 -4.01
CA LEU A 28 -0.43 8.88 -2.89
C LEU A 28 -1.28 7.61 -2.79
N GLY A 29 -1.85 7.15 -3.91
CA GLY A 29 -2.65 5.93 -3.97
C GLY A 29 -1.86 4.70 -3.51
N TYR A 30 -0.61 4.57 -3.98
CA TYR A 30 0.27 3.47 -3.60
C TYR A 30 0.59 3.46 -2.10
N VAL A 31 0.94 4.62 -1.52
CA VAL A 31 1.27 4.71 -0.09
C VAL A 31 0.05 4.42 0.78
N VAL A 32 -1.12 4.93 0.43
CA VAL A 32 -2.37 4.65 1.17
C VAL A 32 -2.72 3.16 1.08
N TYR A 33 -2.66 2.57 -0.12
CA TYR A 33 -2.91 1.14 -0.29
C TYR A 33 -1.95 0.27 0.53
N HIS A 34 -0.67 0.62 0.54
CA HIS A 34 0.34 -0.10 1.31
C HIS A 34 0.15 0.06 2.84
N LYS A 35 -0.11 1.29 3.32
CA LYS A 35 -0.20 1.59 4.76
C LYS A 35 -1.50 1.12 5.40
N THR A 36 -2.58 1.09 4.63
CA THR A 36 -3.87 0.60 5.12
C THR A 36 -3.93 -0.93 5.23
N SER A 37 -2.89 -1.63 4.78
CA SER A 37 -2.74 -3.08 4.96
C SER A 37 -2.07 -3.48 6.27
N GLY A 38 -2.01 -2.57 7.27
CA GLY A 38 -1.46 -2.84 8.59
C GLY A 38 -2.31 -3.80 9.44
N PRO A 39 -1.73 -4.38 10.51
CA PRO A 39 -2.41 -5.36 11.36
C PRO A 39 -3.59 -4.76 12.15
N ASP A 40 -3.60 -3.43 12.35
CA ASP A 40 -4.66 -2.68 13.04
C ASP A 40 -5.84 -2.30 12.11
N CYS A 41 -5.79 -2.69 10.83
CA CYS A 41 -6.80 -2.26 9.87
C CYS A 41 -8.13 -3.01 10.01
N ILE A 42 -9.16 -2.26 10.42
CA ILE A 42 -10.50 -2.79 10.75
C ILE A 42 -11.31 -3.17 9.50
N TRP A 43 -11.09 -2.51 8.36
CA TRP A 43 -11.89 -2.74 7.16
C TRP A 43 -11.56 -4.07 6.45
N SER A 44 -10.41 -4.69 6.76
CA SER A 44 -9.98 -5.95 6.12
C SER A 44 -10.45 -7.19 6.89
N ARG A 45 -11.24 -7.04 7.96
CA ARG A 45 -11.71 -8.15 8.84
C ARG A 45 -12.55 -9.21 8.14
N LYS A 46 -13.11 -8.92 6.95
CA LYS A 46 -13.89 -9.89 6.16
C LYS A 46 -13.05 -11.07 5.64
N SER A 47 -11.74 -10.88 5.46
CA SER A 47 -10.83 -11.92 4.93
C SER A 47 -9.94 -12.56 5.99
N ASN A 48 -9.72 -11.89 7.13
CA ASN A 48 -8.92 -12.41 8.24
C ASN A 48 -9.57 -11.93 9.56
N PRO A 49 -10.30 -12.79 10.27
CA PRO A 49 -11.03 -12.41 11.48
C PRO A 49 -10.11 -12.13 12.69
N THR A 50 -8.85 -12.58 12.67
CA THR A 50 -7.90 -12.41 13.78
C THR A 50 -6.53 -11.91 13.30
N PRO A 51 -6.45 -10.65 12.81
CA PRO A 51 -5.23 -10.11 12.20
C PRO A 51 -4.02 -10.08 13.15
N TRP A 52 -4.23 -9.96 14.46
CA TRP A 52 -3.17 -10.02 15.48
C TRP A 52 -2.46 -11.37 15.56
N ASN A 53 -3.05 -12.46 15.05
CA ASN A 53 -2.45 -13.80 15.09
C ASN A 53 -1.44 -14.04 13.95
N THR A 54 -1.22 -13.04 13.09
CA THR A 54 -0.25 -13.12 11.97
C THR A 54 1.11 -12.52 12.31
N VAL A 55 1.23 -11.82 13.45
CA VAL A 55 2.49 -11.21 13.88
C VAL A 55 3.27 -12.25 14.67
N GLN A 56 4.39 -12.73 14.11
CA GLN A 56 5.26 -13.69 14.78
C GLN A 56 6.11 -13.01 15.87
N GLN A 57 6.56 -13.76 16.89
CA GLN A 57 7.29 -13.21 18.04
C GLN A 57 8.61 -12.49 17.69
N HIS A 58 9.20 -12.80 16.53
CA HIS A 58 10.41 -12.15 16.04
C HIS A 58 10.13 -10.93 15.13
N GLN A 59 8.86 -10.61 14.89
CA GLN A 59 8.43 -9.52 14.02
C GLN A 59 7.81 -8.39 14.82
N THR A 60 8.09 -7.15 14.40
CA THR A 60 7.52 -5.95 15.01
C THR A 60 6.53 -5.28 14.08
N SER A 61 5.38 -4.89 14.63
CA SER A 61 4.38 -4.05 13.97
C SER A 61 4.68 -2.55 14.09
N LYS A 62 5.71 -2.18 14.88
CA LYS A 62 6.11 -0.78 15.05
C LYS A 62 6.64 -0.22 13.75
N ILE A 63 6.29 1.04 13.47
CA ILE A 63 6.72 1.75 12.27
C ILE A 63 8.25 1.89 12.22
N TYR A 64 8.88 1.98 13.40
CA TYR A 64 10.31 2.12 13.58
C TYR A 64 10.77 1.27 14.76
N ASP A 65 11.84 0.50 14.58
CA ASP A 65 12.55 -0.18 15.64
C ASP A 65 13.96 0.40 15.75
N HIS A 66 14.27 1.00 16.91
CA HIS A 66 15.59 1.53 17.19
C HIS A 66 16.61 0.42 17.50
N SER A 67 16.13 -0.76 17.91
CA SER A 67 16.98 -1.89 18.29
C SER A 67 17.59 -2.60 17.06
N GLY A 68 16.90 -2.56 15.92
CA GLY A 68 17.30 -3.25 14.68
C GLY A 68 17.30 -4.78 14.80
N LYS A 69 16.71 -5.33 15.87
CA LYS A 69 16.73 -6.77 16.19
C LYS A 69 15.51 -7.51 15.67
N PHE A 70 14.49 -6.78 15.21
CA PHE A 70 13.23 -7.34 14.79
C PHE A 70 12.97 -7.06 13.32
N GLU A 71 12.45 -8.07 12.63
CA GLU A 71 12.04 -7.91 11.25
C GLU A 71 10.71 -7.15 11.19
N LYS A 72 10.56 -6.28 10.19
CA LYS A 72 9.33 -5.52 10.00
C LYS A 72 8.24 -6.43 9.44
N TRP A 73 7.15 -6.55 10.17
CA TRP A 73 6.01 -7.34 9.72
C TRP A 73 5.39 -6.76 8.43
N SER A 74 5.09 -7.65 7.48
CA SER A 74 4.46 -7.29 6.20
C SER A 74 3.45 -8.36 5.78
N ARG A 75 2.25 -7.93 5.41
CA ARG A 75 1.18 -8.82 4.94
C ARG A 75 1.52 -9.57 3.64
N PHE A 76 2.38 -8.99 2.80
CA PHE A 76 2.76 -9.55 1.49
C PHE A 76 4.07 -10.35 1.54
N SER A 77 4.63 -10.56 2.73
CA SER A 77 5.79 -11.42 2.89
C SER A 77 5.38 -12.88 2.67
N ALA A 78 6.22 -13.65 1.96
CA ALA A 78 5.92 -15.01 1.53
C ALA A 78 5.63 -15.98 2.69
N ASP A 79 6.11 -15.69 3.90
CA ASP A 79 5.85 -16.40 5.15
C ASP A 79 4.44 -16.18 5.73
N ASN A 80 3.77 -15.09 5.35
CA ASN A 80 2.44 -14.69 5.85
C ASN A 80 1.29 -15.11 4.91
N THR A 81 1.62 -15.77 3.80
CA THR A 81 0.64 -16.26 2.83
C THR A 81 0.19 -17.66 3.24
N ALA A 82 -0.73 -17.71 4.21
CA ALA A 82 -1.52 -18.87 4.68
C ALA A 82 -1.01 -20.30 4.34
N PRO A 83 -0.60 -21.12 5.32
CA PRO A 83 -0.88 -22.55 5.25
C PRO A 83 -2.37 -22.79 5.51
N ALA A 84 -2.99 -23.53 4.59
CA ALA A 84 -4.30 -24.15 4.54
C ALA A 84 -5.26 -23.99 5.75
N ALA A 85 -6.51 -23.66 5.42
CA ALA A 85 -7.66 -24.06 6.20
C ALA A 85 -7.63 -25.59 6.47
N SER A 86 -7.37 -25.99 7.70
CA SER A 86 -7.77 -27.30 8.27
C SER A 86 -7.53 -27.30 9.78
N HIS A 87 -8.61 -27.58 10.52
CA HIS A 87 -8.79 -27.71 11.97
C HIS A 87 -9.16 -26.44 12.74
#